data_AF-A0A954AL25-F1
#
_entry.id   AF-A0A954AL25-F1
#
_cell.length_a   1.000
_cell.length_b   1.000
_cell.length_c   1.000
_cell.angle_alpha   90.00
_cell.angle_beta   90.00
_cell.angle_gamma   90.00
#
_symmetry.space_group_name_H-M   'P 1'
#
loop_
_entity.id
_entity.type
_entity.pdbx_description
1 polymer ?
#
loop_
_entity_poly.entity_id
_entity_poly.type
_entity_poly.pdbx_seq_one_letter_code
_entity_poly.pdbx_strand_id
1 'polypeptide(L)'
;MNVLKKALLLPWRCLKWCFATRGRTVVSTFGVLCVMLGGSFAAYKYSVSSHFCHQCHFMDPYCESWSKSTHRDVDCVKCHFEPGFGNELHGKWVAVKQLASAVTGAYSSMPYAEVSDASCLRSGCHTNEELSKPVLFSDRGIGFKHETHMTEMRRGIKLACTSCHFQKMRDVHIEVDKSTCFLCHFKDSNAAVDTSRLASGMPANGHDKLGSCDTCHGPPTKIAEVGRFRVDHADFVKRGMSCLQCHVELSPKPSYVGAERCLSCHNEPEKMAKIGETGLMHVAHVTKKKMHCYQCHTLIPHKRVPSDGEADMQPHGGAGGYFKNGCALCHMDSHGPQAQLYAGTGAKGVTAQSDPMHLLGMDCIACHRAATSPSGGAANSAHATVSPTQACTECHADRYDSFVGSFRESAAEIETYLSKRLSDIEAKVQSKLKNGELLDRETYRLREKVTANLRFLAEAKAIHNPIYAIDVLRDARDTLDELGEALEVDEPDGDPPYGLEREDCGVCHDELPEPGDLTIPQGWVYPHALHAEKTGLSCEDCHMGDQHPPQASTAEASCKTCHKDDRYRTGKKN
;
A
#
# COMPACT_ATOMS: atom_id res chain seq x y z
N MET A 1 -104.54 -56.77 10.76
CA MET A 1 -103.06 -56.64 10.84
C MET A 1 -102.46 -56.92 9.46
N ASN A 2 -102.09 -55.89 8.66
CA ASN A 2 -101.01 -55.93 7.63
C ASN A 2 -100.98 -54.79 6.60
N VAL A 3 -101.78 -53.72 6.71
CA VAL A 3 -101.72 -52.62 5.71
C VAL A 3 -101.14 -51.30 6.25
N LEU A 4 -101.00 -51.14 7.56
CA LEU A 4 -100.52 -49.88 8.18
C LEU A 4 -99.00 -49.79 8.45
N LYS A 5 -98.19 -50.81 8.11
CA LYS A 5 -96.73 -50.78 8.33
C LYS A 5 -95.88 -50.38 7.12
N LYS A 6 -96.46 -50.19 5.92
CA LYS A 6 -95.68 -49.87 4.70
C LYS A 6 -95.59 -48.38 4.34
N ALA A 7 -96.37 -47.50 4.96
CA ALA A 7 -96.41 -46.07 4.59
C ALA A 7 -95.42 -45.16 5.36
N LEU A 8 -94.79 -45.64 6.45
CA LEU A 8 -93.90 -44.82 7.30
C LEU A 8 -92.40 -44.96 7.00
N LEU A 9 -92.01 -45.78 6.02
CA LEU A 9 -90.59 -46.04 5.70
C LEU A 9 -90.10 -45.41 4.38
N LEU A 10 -90.98 -44.86 3.55
CA LEU A 10 -90.57 -44.18 2.31
C LEU A 10 -89.92 -42.79 2.52
N PRO A 11 -90.36 -41.90 3.44
CA PRO A 11 -89.72 -40.58 3.56
C PRO A 11 -88.33 -40.65 4.21
N TRP A 12 -88.06 -41.67 5.03
CA TRP A 12 -86.77 -41.83 5.71
C TRP A 12 -85.65 -42.42 4.82
N ARG A 13 -86.00 -43.28 3.85
CA ARG A 13 -85.03 -43.81 2.88
C ARG A 13 -84.60 -42.74 1.87
N CYS A 14 -85.53 -41.88 1.43
CA CYS A 14 -85.20 -40.73 0.59
C CYS A 14 -84.41 -39.64 1.34
N LEU A 15 -84.70 -39.38 2.63
CA LEU A 15 -83.90 -38.45 3.44
C LEU A 15 -82.47 -38.97 3.69
N LYS A 16 -82.31 -40.25 4.05
CA LYS A 16 -80.98 -40.86 4.22
C LYS A 16 -80.20 -40.94 2.90
N TRP A 17 -80.87 -41.15 1.77
CA TRP A 17 -80.22 -41.13 0.45
C TRP A 17 -79.85 -39.71 0.02
N CYS A 18 -80.67 -38.69 0.28
CA CYS A 18 -80.35 -37.26 0.08
C CYS A 18 -79.23 -36.75 1.00
N PHE A 19 -79.16 -37.19 2.26
CA PHE A 19 -78.05 -36.88 3.18
C PHE A 19 -76.77 -37.66 2.86
N ALA A 20 -76.87 -38.92 2.44
CA ALA A 20 -75.72 -39.74 2.04
C ALA A 20 -75.13 -39.27 0.70
N THR A 21 -75.97 -38.87 -0.27
CA THR A 21 -75.50 -38.31 -1.55
C THR A 21 -74.94 -36.91 -1.36
N ARG A 22 -75.65 -35.98 -0.69
CA ARG A 22 -75.11 -34.63 -0.41
C ARG A 22 -73.88 -34.66 0.49
N GLY A 23 -73.83 -35.54 1.49
CA GLY A 23 -72.64 -35.74 2.32
C GLY A 23 -71.45 -36.25 1.51
N ARG A 24 -71.68 -37.18 0.57
CA ARG A 24 -70.62 -37.66 -0.35
C ARG A 24 -70.17 -36.58 -1.34
N THR A 25 -71.09 -35.75 -1.85
CA THR A 25 -70.74 -34.61 -2.72
C THR A 25 -69.97 -33.53 -1.95
N VAL A 26 -70.35 -33.22 -0.70
CA VAL A 26 -69.66 -32.25 0.17
C VAL A 26 -68.27 -32.76 0.58
N VAL A 27 -68.14 -34.03 0.96
CA VAL A 27 -66.83 -34.65 1.27
C VAL A 27 -65.95 -34.71 0.02
N SER A 28 -66.51 -35.03 -1.14
CA SER A 28 -65.78 -35.05 -2.41
C SER A 28 -65.34 -33.66 -2.85
N THR A 29 -66.19 -32.63 -2.72
CA THR A 29 -65.82 -31.24 -3.06
C THR A 29 -64.81 -30.67 -2.08
N PHE A 30 -64.94 -30.95 -0.78
CA PHE A 30 -63.95 -30.60 0.22
C PHE A 30 -62.61 -31.31 -0.04
N GLY A 31 -62.63 -32.61 -0.37
CA GLY A 31 -61.44 -33.36 -0.74
C GLY A 31 -60.73 -32.79 -1.98
N VAL A 32 -61.49 -32.44 -3.03
CA VAL A 32 -60.95 -31.78 -4.23
C VAL A 32 -60.36 -30.41 -3.88
N LEU A 33 -61.04 -29.62 -3.04
CA LEU A 33 -60.54 -28.32 -2.61
C LEU A 33 -59.25 -28.44 -1.79
N CYS A 34 -59.16 -29.41 -0.88
CA CYS A 34 -57.92 -29.70 -0.15
C CYS A 34 -56.79 -30.13 -1.07
N VAL A 35 -57.06 -30.97 -2.07
CA VAL A 35 -56.06 -31.37 -3.08
C VAL A 35 -55.62 -30.17 -3.93
N MET A 36 -56.55 -29.31 -4.36
CA MET A 36 -56.24 -28.10 -5.12
C MET A 36 -55.42 -27.10 -4.31
N LEU A 37 -55.77 -26.88 -3.04
CA LEU A 37 -55.02 -26.02 -2.13
C LEU A 37 -53.63 -26.61 -1.82
N GLY A 38 -53.56 -27.91 -1.55
CA GLY A 38 -52.30 -28.61 -1.32
C GLY A 38 -51.38 -28.58 -2.54
N GLY A 39 -51.94 -28.82 -3.74
CA GLY A 39 -51.22 -28.71 -5.01
C GLY A 39 -50.76 -27.28 -5.30
N SER A 40 -51.60 -26.28 -5.04
CA SER A 40 -51.22 -24.87 -5.19
C SER A 40 -50.10 -24.46 -4.23
N PHE A 41 -50.15 -24.95 -2.98
CA PHE A 41 -49.10 -24.71 -2.01
C PHE A 41 -47.78 -25.39 -2.41
N ALA A 42 -47.83 -26.64 -2.87
CA ALA A 42 -46.66 -27.34 -3.39
C ALA A 42 -46.05 -26.64 -4.61
N ALA A 43 -46.87 -26.21 -5.55
CA ALA A 43 -46.44 -25.45 -6.72
C ALA A 43 -45.80 -24.11 -6.32
N TYR A 44 -46.39 -23.40 -5.35
CA TYR A 44 -45.79 -22.18 -4.79
C TYR A 44 -44.43 -22.46 -4.16
N LYS A 45 -44.32 -23.49 -3.31
CA LYS A 45 -43.06 -23.87 -2.65
C LYS A 45 -41.98 -24.26 -3.65
N TYR A 46 -42.36 -24.96 -4.72
CA TYR A 46 -41.44 -25.28 -5.81
C TYR A 46 -40.98 -24.02 -6.55
N SER A 47 -41.92 -23.13 -6.93
CA SER A 47 -41.61 -21.91 -7.70
C SER A 47 -40.73 -20.90 -6.96
N VAL A 48 -40.50 -21.09 -5.67
CA VAL A 48 -39.68 -20.21 -4.83
C VAL A 48 -38.42 -20.91 -4.31
N SER A 49 -38.21 -22.16 -4.70
CA SER A 49 -37.00 -22.92 -4.36
C SER A 49 -35.82 -22.53 -5.24
N SER A 50 -34.60 -22.63 -4.70
CA SER A 50 -33.40 -22.46 -5.54
C SER A 50 -33.38 -23.42 -6.72
N HIS A 51 -33.88 -24.66 -6.57
CA HIS A 51 -33.93 -25.66 -7.65
C HIS A 51 -34.73 -25.18 -8.87
N PHE A 52 -35.83 -24.46 -8.67
CA PHE A 52 -36.60 -23.89 -9.78
C PHE A 52 -35.79 -22.86 -10.56
N CYS A 53 -35.00 -22.03 -9.87
CA CYS A 53 -34.13 -21.05 -10.51
C CYS A 53 -33.00 -21.69 -11.32
N HIS A 54 -32.48 -22.84 -10.89
CA HIS A 54 -31.48 -23.62 -11.65
C HIS A 54 -32.02 -24.17 -12.98
N GLN A 55 -33.35 -24.20 -13.19
CA GLN A 55 -33.91 -24.69 -14.46
C GLN A 55 -33.75 -23.66 -15.60
N CYS A 56 -33.29 -22.43 -15.30
CA CYS A 56 -33.05 -21.39 -16.29
C CYS A 56 -31.57 -21.38 -16.70
N HIS A 57 -31.26 -21.60 -17.99
CA HIS A 57 -29.87 -21.78 -18.48
C HIS A 57 -28.90 -20.62 -18.14
N PHE A 58 -29.40 -19.40 -17.98
CA PHE A 58 -28.56 -18.22 -17.73
C PHE A 58 -28.25 -18.04 -16.23
N MET A 59 -28.94 -18.80 -15.37
CA MET A 59 -28.75 -18.79 -13.92
C MET A 59 -27.73 -19.83 -13.45
N ASP A 60 -27.35 -20.80 -14.28
CA ASP A 60 -26.38 -21.87 -13.95
C ASP A 60 -25.10 -21.35 -13.26
N PRO A 61 -24.35 -20.35 -13.80
CA PRO A 61 -23.13 -19.88 -13.15
C PRO A 61 -23.39 -19.16 -11.81
N TYR A 62 -24.54 -18.50 -11.67
CA TYR A 62 -24.94 -17.84 -10.42
C TYR A 62 -25.36 -18.84 -9.35
N CYS A 63 -26.01 -19.91 -9.77
CA CYS A 63 -26.39 -21.01 -8.91
C CYS A 63 -25.17 -21.82 -8.43
N GLU A 64 -24.21 -22.05 -9.33
CA GLU A 64 -22.95 -22.71 -8.97
C GLU A 64 -22.15 -21.88 -7.96
N SER A 65 -21.99 -20.57 -8.19
CA SER A 65 -21.33 -19.68 -7.23
C SER A 65 -22.09 -19.59 -5.90
N TRP A 66 -23.43 -19.56 -5.92
CA TRP A 66 -24.26 -19.59 -4.71
C TRP A 66 -24.04 -20.86 -3.89
N SER A 67 -23.96 -22.03 -4.55
CA SER A 67 -23.75 -23.33 -3.88
C SER A 67 -22.42 -23.41 -3.11
N LYS A 68 -21.43 -22.58 -3.50
CA LYS A 68 -20.11 -22.47 -2.85
C LYS A 68 -20.09 -21.38 -1.77
N SER A 69 -21.11 -20.53 -1.69
CA SER A 69 -21.16 -19.41 -0.75
C SER A 69 -21.54 -19.84 0.68
N THR A 70 -21.38 -18.92 1.63
CA THR A 70 -21.87 -19.07 3.01
C THR A 70 -23.40 -19.14 3.11
N HIS A 71 -24.10 -18.80 2.03
CA HIS A 71 -25.57 -18.75 1.95
C HIS A 71 -26.17 -19.91 1.13
N ARG A 72 -25.39 -20.97 0.85
CA ARG A 72 -25.83 -22.13 0.05
C ARG A 72 -27.07 -22.89 0.56
N ASP A 73 -27.42 -22.68 1.83
CA ASP A 73 -28.59 -23.30 2.47
C ASP A 73 -29.80 -22.35 2.53
N VAL A 74 -29.72 -21.19 1.86
CA VAL A 74 -30.76 -20.15 1.82
C VAL A 74 -31.33 -20.04 0.41
N ASP A 75 -32.64 -20.30 0.26
CA ASP A 75 -33.33 -20.15 -1.03
C ASP A 75 -33.13 -18.76 -1.65
N CYS A 76 -32.83 -18.69 -2.95
CA CYS A 76 -32.55 -17.44 -3.68
C CYS A 76 -33.59 -16.34 -3.41
N VAL A 77 -34.88 -16.70 -3.39
CA VAL A 77 -35.97 -15.73 -3.18
C VAL A 77 -35.92 -15.04 -1.82
N LYS A 78 -35.28 -15.64 -0.81
CA LYS A 78 -35.20 -15.03 0.51
C LYS A 78 -34.34 -13.77 0.51
N CYS A 79 -33.42 -13.65 -0.44
CA CYS A 79 -32.62 -12.46 -0.63
C CYS A 79 -33.14 -11.59 -1.79
N HIS A 80 -33.53 -12.22 -2.89
CA HIS A 80 -33.92 -11.51 -4.11
C HIS A 80 -35.35 -10.95 -4.09
N PHE A 81 -36.23 -11.45 -3.22
CA PHE A 81 -37.56 -10.88 -3.00
C PHE A 81 -37.59 -10.20 -1.63
N GLU A 82 -37.83 -8.89 -1.64
CA GLU A 82 -38.01 -8.12 -0.42
C GLU A 82 -39.16 -8.71 0.43
N PRO A 83 -39.00 -8.84 1.76
CA PRO A 83 -40.07 -9.33 2.62
C PRO A 83 -41.37 -8.52 2.46
N GLY A 84 -42.51 -9.21 2.62
CA GLY A 84 -43.83 -8.61 2.61
C GLY A 84 -44.68 -9.08 1.43
N PHE A 85 -45.97 -9.31 1.67
CA PHE A 85 -46.87 -9.94 0.70
C PHE A 85 -46.91 -9.21 -0.66
N GLY A 86 -46.96 -7.87 -0.66
CA GLY A 86 -46.94 -7.09 -1.90
C GLY A 86 -45.62 -7.20 -2.66
N ASN A 87 -44.49 -7.25 -1.95
CA ASN A 87 -43.16 -7.36 -2.54
C ASN A 87 -42.90 -8.76 -3.10
N GLU A 88 -43.41 -9.82 -2.46
CA GLU A 88 -43.36 -11.18 -3.00
C GLU A 88 -44.16 -11.30 -4.32
N LEU A 89 -45.33 -10.67 -4.39
CA LEU A 89 -46.11 -10.61 -5.64
C LEU A 89 -45.38 -9.83 -6.74
N HIS A 90 -44.74 -8.71 -6.38
CA HIS A 90 -43.89 -7.96 -7.30
C HIS A 90 -42.72 -8.81 -7.82
N GLY A 91 -42.01 -9.50 -6.94
CA GLY A 91 -40.92 -10.41 -7.29
C GLY A 91 -41.37 -11.51 -8.26
N LYS A 92 -42.55 -12.09 -8.03
CA LYS A 92 -43.15 -13.06 -8.97
C LYS A 92 -43.45 -12.45 -10.33
N TRP A 93 -43.94 -11.21 -10.39
CA TRP A 93 -44.15 -10.54 -11.67
C TRP A 93 -42.83 -10.28 -12.41
N VAL A 94 -41.78 -9.85 -11.70
CA VAL A 94 -40.44 -9.69 -12.27
C VAL A 94 -39.91 -11.03 -12.81
N ALA A 95 -40.08 -12.13 -12.07
CA ALA A 95 -39.68 -13.46 -12.51
C ALA A 95 -40.43 -13.91 -13.79
N VAL A 96 -41.72 -13.59 -13.92
CA VAL A 96 -42.49 -13.84 -15.15
C VAL A 96 -41.95 -13.03 -16.33
N LYS A 97 -41.54 -11.77 -16.12
CA LYS A 97 -40.90 -10.97 -17.17
C LYS A 97 -39.55 -11.55 -17.59
N GLN A 98 -38.74 -12.00 -16.63
CA GLN A 98 -37.46 -12.66 -16.91
C GLN A 98 -37.65 -13.97 -17.69
N LEU A 99 -38.68 -14.76 -17.36
CA LEU A 99 -39.04 -15.95 -18.13
C LEU A 99 -39.43 -15.58 -19.57
N ALA A 100 -40.25 -14.54 -19.75
CA ALA A 100 -40.60 -14.06 -21.09
C ALA A 100 -39.35 -13.62 -21.88
N SER A 101 -38.44 -12.86 -21.26
CA SER A 101 -37.16 -12.47 -21.86
C SER A 101 -36.25 -13.65 -22.21
N ALA A 102 -36.23 -14.69 -21.38
CA ALA A 102 -35.45 -15.90 -21.64
C ALA A 102 -36.00 -16.66 -22.86
N VAL A 103 -37.33 -16.76 -22.97
CA VAL A 103 -38.00 -17.43 -24.11
C VAL A 103 -37.84 -16.63 -25.40
N THR A 104 -37.86 -15.30 -25.35
CA THR A 104 -37.69 -14.44 -26.54
C THR A 104 -36.22 -14.20 -26.92
N GLY A 105 -35.27 -14.70 -26.12
CA GLY A 105 -33.84 -14.44 -26.31
C GLY A 105 -33.40 -13.00 -26.00
N ALA A 106 -34.29 -12.17 -25.43
CA ALA A 106 -34.04 -10.77 -25.10
C ALA A 106 -33.51 -10.59 -23.66
N TYR A 107 -32.68 -11.51 -23.18
CA TYR A 107 -32.11 -11.45 -21.84
C TYR A 107 -30.69 -10.86 -21.86
N SER A 108 -30.31 -10.16 -20.78
CA SER A 108 -28.94 -9.66 -20.59
C SER A 108 -28.05 -10.77 -20.05
N SER A 109 -26.81 -10.86 -20.53
CA SER A 109 -25.78 -11.75 -19.99
C SER A 109 -25.24 -11.31 -18.62
N MET A 110 -25.63 -10.12 -18.14
CA MET A 110 -25.36 -9.63 -16.79
C MET A 110 -26.66 -9.18 -16.09
N PRO A 111 -27.48 -10.12 -15.61
CA PRO A 111 -28.63 -9.78 -14.78
C PRO A 111 -28.17 -9.11 -13.48
N TYR A 112 -28.80 -7.98 -13.15
CA TYR A 112 -28.61 -7.29 -11.87
C TYR A 112 -29.83 -7.51 -10.98
N ALA A 113 -29.58 -7.76 -9.70
CA ALA A 113 -30.63 -7.90 -8.70
C ALA A 113 -30.51 -6.83 -7.62
N GLU A 114 -31.62 -6.14 -7.36
CA GLU A 114 -31.73 -5.21 -6.24
C GLU A 114 -32.06 -6.00 -4.97
N VAL A 115 -31.08 -6.22 -4.10
CA VAL A 115 -31.27 -6.86 -2.79
C VAL A 115 -31.38 -5.79 -1.71
N SER A 116 -32.50 -5.80 -0.97
CA SER A 116 -32.75 -4.81 0.08
C SER A 116 -32.22 -5.24 1.44
N ASP A 117 -31.87 -4.27 2.29
CA ASP A 117 -31.38 -4.51 3.66
C ASP A 117 -32.41 -5.30 4.50
N ALA A 118 -33.71 -5.08 4.24
CA ALA A 118 -34.79 -5.84 4.87
C ALA A 118 -34.74 -7.35 4.56
N SER A 119 -34.20 -7.73 3.40
CA SER A 119 -34.02 -9.12 3.02
C SER A 119 -32.93 -9.80 3.84
N CYS A 120 -31.88 -9.06 4.22
CA CYS A 120 -30.82 -9.54 5.11
C CYS A 120 -31.29 -9.61 6.58
N LEU A 121 -32.08 -8.62 7.01
CA LEU A 121 -32.59 -8.47 8.38
C LEU A 121 -33.90 -9.22 8.63
N ARG A 122 -34.31 -10.10 7.71
CA ARG A 122 -35.54 -10.88 7.88
C ARG A 122 -35.41 -11.88 9.04
N SER A 123 -36.55 -12.29 9.58
CA SER A 123 -36.61 -13.29 10.64
C SER A 123 -35.88 -14.58 10.23
N GLY A 124 -34.97 -15.05 11.09
CA GLY A 124 -34.14 -16.23 10.86
C GLY A 124 -32.87 -16.00 10.05
N CYS A 125 -32.51 -14.74 9.75
CA CYS A 125 -31.26 -14.36 9.09
C CYS A 125 -30.38 -13.51 10.01
N HIS A 126 -30.12 -12.24 9.71
CA HIS A 126 -29.25 -11.37 10.52
C HIS A 126 -30.02 -10.47 11.47
N THR A 127 -29.49 -10.24 12.68
CA THR A 127 -30.04 -9.28 13.64
C THR A 127 -29.10 -8.08 13.83
N ASN A 128 -29.67 -6.90 14.10
CA ASN A 128 -28.86 -5.71 14.37
C ASN A 128 -27.98 -5.86 15.63
N GLU A 129 -28.42 -6.65 16.61
CA GLU A 129 -27.67 -6.92 17.83
C GLU A 129 -26.42 -7.77 17.58
N GLU A 130 -26.49 -8.75 16.69
CA GLU A 130 -25.31 -9.54 16.32
C GLU A 130 -24.35 -8.72 15.46
N LEU A 131 -24.88 -7.91 14.54
CA LEU A 131 -24.09 -7.11 13.61
C LEU A 131 -23.35 -5.93 14.27
N SER A 132 -23.84 -5.44 15.42
CA SER A 132 -23.18 -4.35 16.17
C SER A 132 -21.89 -4.81 16.88
N LYS A 133 -21.70 -6.12 17.05
CA LYS A 133 -20.49 -6.67 17.66
C LYS A 133 -19.28 -6.46 16.73
N PRO A 134 -18.10 -6.12 17.28
CA PRO A 134 -16.89 -6.00 16.47
C PRO A 134 -16.52 -7.34 15.83
N VAL A 135 -16.18 -7.33 14.55
CA VAL A 135 -15.71 -8.51 13.80
C VAL A 135 -14.28 -8.30 13.35
N LEU A 136 -13.50 -9.38 13.31
CA LEU A 136 -12.19 -9.37 12.67
C LEU A 136 -12.37 -9.58 11.17
N PHE A 137 -12.09 -8.54 10.40
CA PHE A 137 -12.26 -8.53 8.95
C PHE A 137 -11.11 -9.23 8.20
N SER A 138 -9.97 -9.44 8.86
CA SER A 138 -8.85 -10.17 8.26
C SER A 138 -8.02 -10.91 9.30
N ASP A 139 -7.30 -11.93 8.84
CA ASP A 139 -6.30 -12.69 9.62
C ASP A 139 -5.17 -11.81 10.18
N ARG A 140 -5.06 -10.57 9.70
CA ARG A 140 -4.10 -9.56 10.18
C ARG A 140 -4.66 -8.65 11.29
N GLY A 141 -5.85 -8.95 11.81
CA GLY A 141 -6.38 -8.28 13.00
C GLY A 141 -7.13 -6.95 12.76
N ILE A 142 -7.52 -6.65 11.52
CA ILE A 142 -8.34 -5.45 11.23
C ILE A 142 -9.73 -5.62 11.87
N GLY A 143 -10.06 -4.77 12.84
CA GLY A 143 -11.38 -4.74 13.47
C GLY A 143 -12.39 -3.93 12.64
N PHE A 144 -13.61 -4.45 12.49
CA PHE A 144 -14.70 -3.78 11.79
C PHE A 144 -15.97 -3.75 12.66
N LYS A 145 -16.73 -2.65 12.60
CA LYS A 145 -18.01 -2.49 13.31
C LYS A 145 -19.07 -1.97 12.35
N HIS A 146 -20.21 -2.66 12.24
CA HIS A 146 -21.29 -2.22 11.35
C HIS A 146 -21.96 -0.94 11.83
N GLU A 147 -22.11 -0.76 13.15
CA GLU A 147 -22.78 0.40 13.73
C GLU A 147 -22.19 1.72 13.22
N THR A 148 -20.86 1.87 13.23
CA THR A 148 -20.17 3.09 12.79
C THR A 148 -20.25 3.32 11.28
N HIS A 149 -20.46 2.27 10.48
CA HIS A 149 -20.52 2.36 9.03
C HIS A 149 -21.95 2.51 8.51
N MET A 150 -22.94 1.95 9.20
CA MET A 150 -24.33 1.90 8.75
C MET A 150 -25.21 3.01 9.32
N THR A 151 -24.86 3.57 10.49
CA THR A 151 -25.69 4.60 11.16
C THR A 151 -25.33 6.03 10.77
N GLU A 152 -24.06 6.29 10.46
CA GLU A 152 -23.57 7.62 10.15
C GLU A 152 -23.52 7.84 8.64
N MET A 153 -24.14 8.92 8.15
CA MET A 153 -23.97 9.34 6.75
C MET A 153 -22.57 9.93 6.55
N ARG A 154 -21.59 9.06 6.29
CA ARG A 154 -20.23 9.48 5.94
C ARG A 154 -20.21 9.93 4.48
N ARG A 155 -19.75 11.16 4.24
CA ARG A 155 -19.61 11.77 2.90
C ARG A 155 -20.94 11.90 2.13
N GLY A 156 -22.06 12.04 2.86
CA GLY A 156 -23.40 12.18 2.28
C GLY A 156 -23.95 10.89 1.65
N ILE A 157 -23.33 9.73 1.94
CA ILE A 157 -23.74 8.43 1.40
C ILE A 157 -24.44 7.66 2.51
N LYS A 158 -25.63 7.13 2.21
CA LYS A 158 -26.29 6.13 3.05
C LYS A 158 -25.96 4.76 2.49
N LEU A 159 -25.12 4.02 3.21
CA LEU A 159 -24.73 2.67 2.82
C LEU A 159 -25.89 1.68 2.97
N ALA A 160 -25.82 0.62 2.17
CA ALA A 160 -26.66 -0.56 2.25
C ALA A 160 -25.77 -1.78 2.51
N CYS A 161 -26.37 -2.91 2.92
CA CYS A 161 -25.65 -4.16 3.09
C CYS A 161 -24.88 -4.53 1.80
N THR A 162 -25.51 -4.36 0.64
CA THR A 162 -24.92 -4.62 -0.68
C THR A 162 -23.87 -3.62 -1.14
N SER A 163 -23.70 -2.49 -0.42
CA SER A 163 -22.59 -1.58 -0.69
C SER A 163 -21.24 -2.24 -0.38
N CYS A 164 -21.23 -3.20 0.55
CA CYS A 164 -20.04 -3.98 0.91
C CYS A 164 -20.18 -5.46 0.56
N HIS A 165 -21.35 -6.06 0.76
CA HIS A 165 -21.64 -7.47 0.47
C HIS A 165 -22.20 -7.65 -0.93
N PHE A 166 -21.33 -7.81 -1.93
CA PHE A 166 -21.76 -7.92 -3.33
C PHE A 166 -20.99 -9.01 -4.08
N GLN A 167 -21.53 -9.38 -5.24
CA GLN A 167 -20.87 -10.26 -6.19
C GLN A 167 -19.85 -9.46 -7.00
N LYS A 168 -18.55 -9.66 -6.75
CA LYS A 168 -17.49 -9.02 -7.54
C LYS A 168 -17.05 -9.86 -8.73
N MET A 169 -16.89 -11.16 -8.52
CA MET A 169 -16.41 -12.11 -9.53
C MET A 169 -17.49 -13.14 -9.86
N ARG A 170 -17.37 -13.79 -11.02
CA ARG A 170 -18.39 -14.75 -11.51
C ARG A 170 -18.54 -15.95 -10.58
N ASP A 171 -17.47 -16.33 -9.90
CA ASP A 171 -17.35 -17.51 -9.04
C ASP A 171 -17.73 -17.27 -7.58
N VAL A 172 -17.91 -16.01 -7.15
CA VAL A 172 -18.31 -15.65 -5.79
C VAL A 172 -19.65 -14.94 -5.79
N HIS A 173 -20.68 -15.56 -5.20
CA HIS A 173 -22.04 -15.03 -5.21
C HIS A 173 -22.26 -13.84 -4.27
N ILE A 174 -21.65 -13.84 -3.08
CA ILE A 174 -21.69 -12.70 -2.16
C ILE A 174 -20.49 -12.75 -1.24
N GLU A 175 -19.71 -11.68 -1.22
CA GLU A 175 -18.58 -11.52 -0.30
C GLU A 175 -18.37 -10.04 0.03
N VAL A 176 -17.52 -9.77 1.03
CA VAL A 176 -17.05 -8.41 1.29
C VAL A 176 -15.68 -8.24 0.67
N ASP A 177 -15.59 -7.36 -0.32
CA ASP A 177 -14.30 -7.07 -0.95
C ASP A 177 -13.59 -5.89 -0.28
N LYS A 178 -12.31 -6.09 0.06
CA LYS A 178 -11.47 -5.09 0.75
C LYS A 178 -11.32 -3.78 -0.03
N SER A 179 -11.45 -3.83 -1.36
CA SER A 179 -11.39 -2.62 -2.17
C SER A 179 -12.42 -1.60 -1.72
N THR A 180 -13.62 -2.00 -1.25
CA THR A 180 -14.68 -1.04 -0.85
C THR A 180 -14.22 -0.16 0.29
N CYS A 181 -13.45 -0.73 1.22
CA CYS A 181 -12.78 0.01 2.28
C CYS A 181 -11.83 1.05 1.67
N PHE A 182 -10.96 0.62 0.76
CA PHE A 182 -9.97 1.50 0.12
C PHE A 182 -10.64 2.64 -0.65
N LEU A 183 -11.68 2.34 -1.43
CA LEU A 183 -12.40 3.33 -2.21
C LEU A 183 -13.04 4.40 -1.32
N CYS A 184 -13.58 4.05 -0.16
CA CYS A 184 -14.20 5.04 0.72
C CYS A 184 -13.15 5.82 1.51
N HIS A 185 -12.15 5.13 2.06
CA HIS A 185 -11.14 5.68 2.99
C HIS A 185 -9.98 6.40 2.28
N PHE A 186 -9.71 6.08 1.00
CA PHE A 186 -8.61 6.65 0.22
C PHE A 186 -9.05 7.44 -1.04
N LYS A 187 -10.35 7.73 -1.22
CA LYS A 187 -10.85 8.43 -2.44
C LYS A 187 -10.20 9.79 -2.71
N ASP A 188 -9.98 10.57 -1.65
CA ASP A 188 -9.50 11.95 -1.70
C ASP A 188 -8.06 12.10 -1.20
N SER A 189 -7.42 10.98 -0.82
CA SER A 189 -6.03 10.99 -0.38
C SER A 189 -5.13 11.10 -1.62
N ASN A 190 -4.95 12.34 -2.12
CA ASN A 190 -3.86 12.69 -3.03
C ASN A 190 -2.54 12.99 -2.29
N ALA A 191 -2.49 12.76 -0.99
CA ALA A 191 -1.32 13.00 -0.16
C ALA A 191 -1.26 11.81 0.82
N ALA A 192 -0.08 11.27 1.11
CA ALA A 192 0.56 11.58 2.38
C ALA A 192 -0.47 12.09 3.40
N VAL A 193 -0.73 11.32 4.46
CA VAL A 193 -1.38 11.83 5.68
C VAL A 193 -1.02 13.30 5.80
N ASP A 194 -2.01 14.18 5.62
CA ASP A 194 -1.81 15.61 5.49
C ASP A 194 -1.36 16.15 6.86
N THR A 195 -0.10 15.89 7.18
CA THR A 195 0.60 16.51 8.30
C THR A 195 0.84 17.99 7.99
N SER A 196 0.66 18.44 6.74
CA SER A 196 0.72 19.85 6.37
C SER A 196 -0.47 20.66 6.93
N ARG A 197 -1.69 20.09 7.00
CA ARG A 197 -2.84 20.70 7.70
C ARG A 197 -2.66 20.75 9.21
N LEU A 198 -2.06 19.71 9.80
CA LEU A 198 -1.65 19.69 11.21
C LEU A 198 -0.56 20.73 11.49
N ALA A 199 0.39 20.93 10.56
CA ALA A 199 1.42 21.97 10.65
C ALA A 199 0.88 23.39 10.41
N SER A 200 -0.24 23.54 9.69
CA SER A 200 -0.87 24.84 9.38
C SER A 200 -1.89 25.31 10.43
N GLY A 201 -2.09 24.57 11.52
CA GLY A 201 -3.06 24.93 12.56
C GLY A 201 -4.53 24.95 12.12
N MET A 202 -4.85 24.41 10.93
CA MET A 202 -6.23 24.30 10.46
C MET A 202 -6.88 23.05 11.09
N PRO A 203 -8.12 23.13 11.58
CA PRO A 203 -8.77 21.99 12.21
C PRO A 203 -8.92 20.86 11.17
N ALA A 204 -8.48 19.66 11.55
CA ALA A 204 -8.68 18.47 10.74
C ALA A 204 -10.18 18.32 10.44
N ASN A 205 -10.54 18.25 9.17
CA ASN A 205 -11.89 17.85 8.80
C ASN A 205 -12.02 16.37 9.20
N GLY A 206 -13.13 15.93 9.80
CA GLY A 206 -13.30 14.53 10.23
C GLY A 206 -13.11 13.47 9.13
N HIS A 207 -13.00 13.89 7.87
CA HIS A 207 -12.71 13.06 6.70
C HIS A 207 -11.21 12.80 6.48
N ASP A 208 -10.31 13.67 6.96
CA ASP A 208 -8.86 13.57 6.74
C ASP A 208 -8.23 12.43 7.57
N LYS A 209 -8.86 12.06 8.69
CA LYS A 209 -8.43 10.92 9.51
C LYS A 209 -8.85 9.55 8.97
N LEU A 210 -9.85 9.49 8.08
CA LEU A 210 -10.40 8.20 7.60
C LEU A 210 -9.39 7.39 6.78
N GLY A 211 -8.46 8.05 6.09
CA GLY A 211 -7.41 7.41 5.29
C GLY A 211 -6.12 7.13 6.06
N SER A 212 -6.08 7.30 7.39
CA SER A 212 -4.86 7.04 8.15
C SER A 212 -4.64 5.54 8.34
N CYS A 213 -3.40 5.07 8.17
CA CYS A 213 -3.07 3.64 8.19
C CYS A 213 -3.43 2.99 9.53
N ASP A 214 -3.25 3.72 10.62
CA ASP A 214 -3.54 3.36 12.01
C ASP A 214 -5.04 3.15 12.32
N THR A 215 -5.93 3.65 11.45
CA THR A 215 -7.37 3.41 11.57
C THR A 215 -7.73 1.94 11.32
N CYS A 216 -6.95 1.25 10.48
CA CYS A 216 -7.18 -0.15 10.13
C CYS A 216 -6.06 -1.08 10.62
N HIS A 217 -4.81 -0.60 10.65
CA HIS A 217 -3.63 -1.40 10.94
C HIS A 217 -2.82 -0.81 12.10
N GLY A 218 -2.48 -1.62 13.10
CA GLY A 218 -1.43 -1.26 14.06
C GLY A 218 -0.03 -1.37 13.42
N PRO A 219 0.99 -0.70 13.99
CA PRO A 219 2.36 -0.92 13.57
C PRO A 219 2.77 -2.39 13.78
N PRO A 220 3.67 -2.93 12.93
CA PRO A 220 4.24 -4.25 13.15
C PRO A 220 4.83 -4.36 14.56
N THR A 221 4.46 -5.41 15.29
CA THR A 221 4.92 -5.64 16.67
C THR A 221 6.26 -6.36 16.75
N LYS A 222 6.72 -6.93 15.62
CA LYS A 222 8.02 -7.59 15.52
C LYS A 222 9.03 -6.64 14.90
N ILE A 223 10.26 -6.66 15.44
CA ILE A 223 11.41 -6.00 14.82
C ILE A 223 11.60 -6.61 13.44
N ALA A 224 11.60 -5.76 12.41
CA ALA A 224 11.81 -6.18 11.03
C ALA A 224 13.32 -6.25 10.75
N GLU A 225 13.74 -7.30 10.05
CA GLU A 225 15.13 -7.47 9.61
C GLU A 225 15.18 -7.17 8.11
N VAL A 226 15.94 -6.14 7.74
CA VAL A 226 16.13 -5.73 6.34
C VAL A 226 17.63 -5.78 6.07
N GLY A 227 18.09 -6.88 5.47
CA GLY A 227 19.52 -7.15 5.33
C GLY A 227 20.21 -7.23 6.69
N ARG A 228 21.16 -6.32 6.94
CA ARG A 228 21.87 -6.19 8.23
C ARG A 228 21.16 -5.29 9.25
N PHE A 229 20.07 -4.63 8.86
CA PHE A 229 19.41 -3.63 9.70
C PHE A 229 18.24 -4.22 10.48
N ARG A 230 18.11 -3.79 11.73
CA ARG A 230 16.99 -4.13 12.62
C ARG A 230 16.12 -2.89 12.79
N VAL A 231 14.88 -2.97 12.34
CA VAL A 231 13.94 -1.85 12.30
C VAL A 231 12.80 -2.11 13.29
N ASP A 232 12.81 -1.38 14.41
CA ASP A 232 11.71 -1.38 15.37
C ASP A 232 10.70 -0.28 15.04
N HIS A 233 9.56 -0.66 14.46
CA HIS A 233 8.51 0.27 14.04
C HIS A 233 7.93 1.09 15.21
N ALA A 234 8.00 0.60 16.45
CA ALA A 234 7.49 1.32 17.61
C ALA A 234 8.28 2.62 17.86
N ASP A 235 9.60 2.59 17.63
CA ASP A 235 10.45 3.77 17.77
C ASP A 235 10.10 4.84 16.72
N PHE A 236 9.86 4.42 15.47
CA PHE A 236 9.50 5.35 14.40
C PHE A 236 8.12 5.97 14.62
N VAL A 237 7.13 5.16 15.05
CA VAL A 237 5.78 5.65 15.37
C VAL A 237 5.81 6.61 16.57
N LYS A 238 6.60 6.32 17.61
CA LYS A 238 6.75 7.21 18.77
C LYS A 238 7.31 8.59 18.39
N ARG A 239 8.14 8.66 17.34
CA ARG A 239 8.67 9.90 16.77
C ARG A 239 7.70 10.62 15.82
N GLY A 240 6.51 10.04 15.58
CA GLY A 240 5.50 10.64 14.70
C GLY A 240 5.81 10.51 13.21
N MET A 241 6.71 9.61 12.81
CA MET A 241 7.01 9.38 11.40
C MET A 241 5.83 8.76 10.65
N SER A 242 5.61 9.23 9.43
CA SER A 242 4.55 8.75 8.56
C SER A 242 4.93 7.41 7.93
N CYS A 243 3.97 6.47 7.91
CA CYS A 243 4.15 5.16 7.26
C CYS A 243 4.59 5.29 5.79
N LEU A 244 4.11 6.34 5.11
CA LEU A 244 4.36 6.58 3.69
C LEU A 244 5.75 7.14 3.39
N GLN A 245 6.54 7.51 4.42
CA GLN A 245 7.95 7.88 4.21
C GLN A 245 8.81 6.67 3.80
N CYS A 246 8.43 5.47 4.24
CA CYS A 246 9.09 4.21 3.88
C CYS A 246 8.23 3.34 2.95
N HIS A 247 6.90 3.35 3.12
CA HIS A 247 5.98 2.53 2.32
C HIS A 247 5.32 3.34 1.20
N VAL A 248 6.14 3.98 0.37
CA VAL A 248 5.68 4.87 -0.72
C VAL A 248 4.79 4.14 -1.73
N GLU A 249 5.04 2.86 -2.00
CA GLU A 249 4.21 2.06 -2.91
C GLU A 249 2.77 1.87 -2.44
N LEU A 250 2.53 2.02 -1.13
CA LEU A 250 1.19 1.97 -0.55
C LEU A 250 0.47 3.32 -0.64
N SER A 251 1.10 4.33 -1.22
CA SER A 251 0.49 5.64 -1.44
C SER A 251 -0.75 5.48 -2.33
N PRO A 252 -1.94 5.82 -1.81
CA PRO A 252 -3.17 5.61 -2.55
C PRO A 252 -3.22 6.48 -3.81
N LYS A 253 -3.64 5.86 -4.91
CA LYS A 253 -3.97 6.59 -6.14
C LYS A 253 -5.44 7.02 -6.09
N PRO A 254 -5.78 8.23 -6.55
CA PRO A 254 -7.17 8.70 -6.55
C PRO A 254 -8.05 7.80 -7.41
N SER A 255 -9.27 7.54 -6.94
CA SER A 255 -10.30 6.87 -7.72
C SER A 255 -11.12 7.87 -8.51
N TYR A 256 -11.42 7.55 -9.77
CA TYR A 256 -12.21 8.39 -10.67
C TYR A 256 -13.41 7.63 -11.27
N VAL A 257 -14.43 8.41 -11.64
CA VAL A 257 -15.61 7.94 -12.37
C VAL A 257 -15.57 8.54 -13.76
N GLY A 258 -15.28 7.71 -14.76
CA GLY A 258 -15.32 8.14 -16.16
C GLY A 258 -16.75 8.13 -16.71
N ALA A 259 -17.06 9.08 -17.60
CA ALA A 259 -18.39 9.23 -18.19
C ALA A 259 -18.82 7.99 -19.02
N GLU A 260 -17.86 7.24 -19.55
CA GLU A 260 -18.07 6.01 -20.31
C GLU A 260 -18.79 4.93 -19.50
N ARG A 261 -18.62 4.89 -18.17
CA ARG A 261 -19.34 3.93 -17.32
C ARG A 261 -20.83 4.23 -17.26
N CYS A 262 -21.20 5.51 -17.27
CA CYS A 262 -22.60 5.93 -17.26
C CYS A 262 -23.32 5.51 -18.55
N LEU A 263 -22.60 5.51 -19.68
CA LEU A 263 -23.12 5.11 -20.99
C LEU A 263 -23.50 3.63 -21.08
N SER A 264 -23.06 2.79 -20.14
CA SER A 264 -23.48 1.38 -20.08
C SER A 264 -24.98 1.19 -19.80
N CYS A 265 -25.62 2.20 -19.18
CA CYS A 265 -27.03 2.15 -18.79
C CYS A 265 -27.82 3.40 -19.22
N HIS A 266 -27.20 4.56 -19.31
CA HIS A 266 -27.85 5.83 -19.65
C HIS A 266 -27.40 6.31 -21.02
N ASN A 267 -28.34 6.56 -21.93
CA ASN A 267 -28.07 7.15 -23.25
C ASN A 267 -28.78 8.51 -23.44
N GLU A 268 -29.23 9.12 -22.35
CA GLU A 268 -30.01 10.36 -22.35
C GLU A 268 -29.11 11.55 -21.99
N PRO A 269 -28.91 12.54 -22.89
CA PRO A 269 -28.01 13.67 -22.65
C PRO A 269 -28.34 14.48 -21.40
N GLU A 270 -29.62 14.65 -21.09
CA GLU A 270 -30.09 15.38 -19.89
C GLU A 270 -29.65 14.71 -18.58
N LYS A 271 -29.59 13.37 -18.55
CA LYS A 271 -29.09 12.62 -17.39
C LYS A 271 -27.57 12.67 -17.32
N MET A 272 -26.91 12.58 -18.48
CA MET A 272 -25.45 12.65 -18.59
C MET A 272 -24.89 14.02 -18.18
N ALA A 273 -25.64 15.11 -18.38
CA ALA A 273 -25.26 16.45 -17.92
C ALA A 273 -25.11 16.56 -16.39
N LYS A 274 -25.73 15.65 -15.62
CA LYS A 274 -25.73 15.67 -14.16
C LYS A 274 -24.66 14.79 -13.51
N ILE A 275 -23.75 14.18 -14.28
CA ILE A 275 -22.73 13.26 -13.75
C ILE A 275 -21.87 13.90 -12.64
N GLY A 276 -21.63 15.21 -12.71
CA GLY A 276 -20.88 15.95 -11.68
C GLY A 276 -21.61 16.12 -10.34
N GLU A 277 -22.93 15.87 -10.28
CA GLU A 277 -23.72 15.98 -9.05
C GLU A 277 -23.52 14.73 -8.16
N THR A 278 -22.39 14.65 -7.47
CA THR A 278 -21.98 13.47 -6.67
C THR A 278 -23.02 12.99 -5.66
N GLY A 279 -23.68 13.91 -4.95
CA GLY A 279 -24.75 13.57 -4.00
C GLY A 279 -25.96 12.91 -4.69
N LEU A 280 -26.38 13.45 -5.84
CA LEU A 280 -27.45 12.87 -6.65
C LEU A 280 -27.07 11.47 -7.13
N MET A 281 -25.83 11.29 -7.64
CA MET A 281 -25.36 10.01 -8.14
C MET A 281 -25.42 8.93 -7.06
N HIS A 282 -24.89 9.20 -5.86
CA HIS A 282 -24.92 8.23 -4.76
C HIS A 282 -26.35 7.95 -4.28
N VAL A 283 -27.21 8.96 -4.14
CA VAL A 283 -28.60 8.74 -3.71
C VAL A 283 -29.37 7.91 -4.74
N ALA A 284 -29.26 8.25 -6.03
CA ALA A 284 -29.99 7.58 -7.09
C ALA A 284 -29.52 6.14 -7.30
N HIS A 285 -28.19 5.90 -7.26
CA HIS A 285 -27.63 4.60 -7.61
C HIS A 285 -27.30 3.73 -6.38
N VAL A 286 -26.63 4.29 -5.37
CA VAL A 286 -26.21 3.53 -4.18
C VAL A 286 -27.36 3.41 -3.18
N THR A 287 -27.96 4.53 -2.75
CA THR A 287 -28.97 4.51 -1.69
C THR A 287 -30.29 3.87 -2.14
N LYS A 288 -30.81 4.30 -3.30
CA LYS A 288 -32.11 3.86 -3.84
C LYS A 288 -32.02 2.56 -4.62
N LYS A 289 -30.95 2.40 -5.42
CA LYS A 289 -30.79 1.27 -6.35
C LYS A 289 -29.79 0.22 -5.89
N LYS A 290 -29.18 0.41 -4.72
CA LYS A 290 -28.33 -0.57 -4.03
C LYS A 290 -27.10 -1.00 -4.86
N MET A 291 -26.71 -0.16 -5.81
CA MET A 291 -25.57 -0.39 -6.72
C MET A 291 -24.27 -0.38 -5.93
N HIS A 292 -23.36 -1.26 -6.31
CA HIS A 292 -22.04 -1.34 -5.70
C HIS A 292 -21.08 -0.34 -6.34
N CYS A 293 -20.09 0.11 -5.58
CA CYS A 293 -19.30 1.28 -5.94
C CYS A 293 -18.46 1.10 -7.21
N TYR A 294 -18.00 -0.13 -7.52
CA TYR A 294 -17.15 -0.45 -8.67
C TYR A 294 -17.82 -0.39 -10.03
N GLN A 295 -19.15 -0.35 -10.06
CA GLN A 295 -19.85 -0.07 -11.31
C GLN A 295 -19.50 1.32 -11.85
N CYS A 296 -19.05 2.22 -10.98
CA CYS A 296 -18.72 3.59 -11.35
C CYS A 296 -17.26 3.96 -11.04
N HIS A 297 -16.68 3.46 -9.96
CA HIS A 297 -15.35 3.86 -9.49
C HIS A 297 -14.22 2.95 -9.96
N THR A 298 -13.06 3.53 -10.29
CA THR A 298 -11.82 2.75 -10.42
C THR A 298 -11.35 2.20 -9.08
N LEU A 299 -10.68 1.06 -9.12
CA LEU A 299 -10.07 0.42 -7.95
C LEU A 299 -8.85 1.22 -7.46
N ILE A 300 -8.74 1.35 -6.15
CA ILE A 300 -7.53 1.87 -5.50
C ILE A 300 -6.66 0.66 -5.12
N PRO A 301 -5.43 0.54 -5.67
CA PRO A 301 -4.54 -0.55 -5.32
C PRO A 301 -4.05 -0.39 -3.87
N HIS A 302 -4.06 -1.49 -3.12
CA HIS A 302 -3.58 -1.53 -1.74
C HIS A 302 -2.94 -2.90 -1.45
N LYS A 303 -1.81 -3.17 -2.09
CA LYS A 303 -1.04 -4.41 -1.98
C LYS A 303 0.44 -4.06 -1.89
N ARG A 304 1.15 -4.64 -0.92
CA ARG A 304 2.62 -4.64 -0.90
C ARG A 304 3.09 -5.51 -2.06
N VAL A 305 4.00 -5.01 -2.90
CA VAL A 305 4.75 -5.90 -3.79
C VAL A 305 5.54 -6.86 -2.88
N PRO A 306 5.40 -8.19 -3.06
CA PRO A 306 6.14 -9.14 -2.25
C PRO A 306 7.65 -8.92 -2.40
N SER A 307 8.37 -8.87 -1.28
CA SER A 307 9.83 -8.75 -1.24
C SER A 307 10.55 -10.07 -1.59
N ASP A 308 9.81 -11.16 -1.77
CA ASP A 308 10.30 -12.53 -1.97
C ASP A 308 10.56 -12.91 -3.44
N GLY A 309 10.55 -11.95 -4.36
CA GLY A 309 10.96 -12.19 -5.75
C GLY A 309 9.98 -13.04 -6.57
N GLU A 310 8.81 -13.41 -6.03
CA GLU A 310 7.71 -14.06 -6.77
C GLU A 310 6.65 -13.08 -7.27
N ALA A 311 7.03 -11.82 -7.52
CA ALA A 311 6.23 -10.93 -8.35
C ALA A 311 6.57 -11.21 -9.82
N ASP A 312 5.66 -11.92 -10.50
CA ASP A 312 5.48 -12.02 -11.95
C ASP A 312 6.48 -11.18 -12.75
N MET A 313 7.60 -11.83 -13.11
CA MET A 313 8.63 -11.27 -13.97
C MET A 313 8.03 -11.00 -15.36
N GLN A 314 7.50 -9.80 -15.57
CA GLN A 314 7.48 -9.20 -16.90
C GLN A 314 8.71 -8.27 -17.04
N PRO A 315 9.75 -8.72 -17.75
CA PRO A 315 11.01 -8.02 -17.86
C PRO A 315 10.89 -6.95 -18.94
N HIS A 316 10.64 -5.72 -18.54
CA HIS A 316 11.07 -4.57 -19.32
C HIS A 316 12.25 -3.87 -18.63
N GLY A 317 13.42 -4.49 -18.81
CA GLY A 317 14.72 -3.83 -18.91
C GLY A 317 15.52 -3.69 -17.62
N GLY A 318 16.58 -4.50 -17.53
CA GLY A 318 17.90 -4.13 -16.99
C GLY A 318 18.11 -4.29 -15.48
N ALA A 319 19.22 -4.93 -15.11
CA ALA A 319 19.75 -5.14 -13.75
C ALA A 319 19.46 -3.98 -12.77
N GLY A 320 18.77 -4.27 -11.66
CA GLY A 320 18.45 -3.29 -10.59
C GLY A 320 16.98 -3.24 -10.16
N GLY A 321 16.26 -4.37 -10.20
CA GLY A 321 14.80 -4.46 -10.11
C GLY A 321 14.12 -4.18 -8.77
N TYR A 322 14.55 -3.18 -7.99
CA TYR A 322 13.82 -2.76 -6.78
C TYR A 322 13.34 -1.31 -6.78
N PHE A 323 13.86 -0.43 -7.63
CA PHE A 323 13.41 0.97 -7.67
C PHE A 323 13.52 1.53 -9.09
N LYS A 324 12.49 1.28 -9.92
CA LYS A 324 12.19 2.25 -10.98
C LYS A 324 11.29 3.30 -10.35
N ASN A 325 11.92 4.31 -9.75
CA ASN A 325 11.27 5.57 -9.40
C ASN A 325 10.33 5.94 -10.56
N GLY A 326 9.04 6.11 -10.30
CA GLY A 326 8.04 6.43 -11.35
C GLY A 326 8.40 7.68 -12.17
N CYS A 327 9.36 8.46 -11.69
CA CYS A 327 9.98 9.60 -12.35
C CYS A 327 10.93 9.20 -13.50
N ALA A 328 11.75 8.15 -13.35
CA ALA A 328 12.73 7.74 -14.36
C ALA A 328 12.07 7.24 -15.65
N LEU A 329 10.88 6.63 -15.53
CA LEU A 329 10.08 6.19 -16.67
C LEU A 329 9.62 7.35 -17.58
N CYS A 330 9.54 8.58 -17.06
CA CYS A 330 9.16 9.77 -17.82
C CYS A 330 10.29 10.81 -17.98
N HIS A 331 11.31 10.80 -17.10
CA HIS A 331 12.46 11.71 -17.08
C HIS A 331 13.77 10.92 -17.00
N MET A 332 14.10 10.20 -18.07
CA MET A 332 15.28 9.32 -18.16
C MET A 332 16.62 10.04 -17.95
N ASP A 333 16.67 11.37 -18.09
CA ASP A 333 17.91 12.14 -18.12
C ASP A 333 18.16 13.06 -16.90
N SER A 334 17.24 13.13 -15.93
CA SER A 334 17.36 14.14 -14.85
C SER A 334 17.91 13.62 -13.51
N HIS A 335 17.80 12.32 -13.22
CA HIS A 335 18.15 11.76 -11.90
C HIS A 335 18.99 10.48 -11.93
N GLY A 336 19.60 10.14 -13.07
CA GLY A 336 20.39 8.92 -13.24
C GLY A 336 21.59 8.82 -12.27
N PRO A 337 22.51 9.80 -12.26
CA PRO A 337 23.67 9.80 -11.38
C PRO A 337 23.30 9.74 -9.89
N GLN A 338 22.29 10.50 -9.47
CA GLN A 338 21.81 10.53 -8.08
C GLN A 338 21.27 9.15 -7.66
N ALA A 339 20.46 8.52 -8.52
CA ALA A 339 19.92 7.17 -8.26
C ALA A 339 21.03 6.11 -8.21
N GLN A 340 22.00 6.19 -9.12
CA GLN A 340 23.15 5.28 -9.13
C GLN A 340 24.00 5.43 -7.86
N LEU A 341 24.29 6.66 -7.45
CA LEU A 341 25.06 6.94 -6.23
C LEU A 341 24.31 6.45 -4.98
N TYR A 342 23.00 6.72 -4.89
CA TYR A 342 22.15 6.24 -3.79
C TYR A 342 22.12 4.71 -3.71
N ALA A 343 22.05 4.03 -4.86
CA ALA A 343 22.15 2.58 -4.97
C ALA A 343 23.58 2.03 -4.77
N GLY A 344 24.60 2.90 -4.66
CA GLY A 344 25.98 2.49 -4.48
C GLY A 344 26.67 1.95 -5.73
N THR A 345 26.29 2.45 -6.91
CA THR A 345 26.78 2.02 -8.23
C THR A 345 27.20 3.22 -9.07
N GLY A 346 27.68 2.99 -10.30
CA GLY A 346 27.94 4.05 -11.30
C GLY A 346 29.39 4.52 -11.42
N ALA A 347 30.21 4.37 -10.37
CA ALA A 347 31.62 4.71 -10.42
C ALA A 347 32.46 3.56 -11.00
N LYS A 348 33.51 3.90 -11.75
CA LYS A 348 34.42 2.93 -12.39
C LYS A 348 35.51 2.53 -11.41
N GLY A 349 35.65 1.23 -11.16
CA GLY A 349 36.74 0.68 -10.33
C GLY A 349 36.50 0.75 -8.82
N VAL A 350 35.34 1.25 -8.39
CA VAL A 350 34.97 1.34 -6.97
C VAL A 350 34.01 0.21 -6.63
N THR A 351 34.20 -0.42 -5.47
CA THR A 351 33.35 -1.53 -5.02
C THR A 351 31.93 -1.02 -4.74
N ALA A 352 30.93 -1.68 -5.31
CA ALA A 352 29.55 -1.26 -5.16
C ALA A 352 29.07 -1.37 -3.71
N GLN A 353 28.51 -0.29 -3.16
CA GLN A 353 28.05 -0.24 -1.78
C GLN A 353 26.81 0.64 -1.64
N SER A 354 25.64 -0.01 -1.56
CA SER A 354 24.36 0.68 -1.41
C SER A 354 24.25 1.45 -0.09
N ASP A 355 23.63 2.62 -0.15
CA ASP A 355 23.30 3.40 1.04
C ASP A 355 22.33 2.62 1.95
N PRO A 356 22.47 2.69 3.29
CA PRO A 356 21.52 2.09 4.23
C PRO A 356 20.06 2.49 3.99
N MET A 357 19.80 3.75 3.64
CA MET A 357 18.45 4.24 3.39
C MET A 357 17.87 3.65 2.10
N HIS A 358 18.71 3.47 1.07
CA HIS A 358 18.32 2.77 -0.15
C HIS A 358 17.98 1.30 0.15
N LEU A 359 18.78 0.60 0.97
CA LEU A 359 18.50 -0.78 1.38
C LEU A 359 17.21 -0.91 2.20
N LEU A 360 16.85 0.12 2.96
CA LEU A 360 15.59 0.20 3.71
C LEU A 360 14.39 0.58 2.83
N GLY A 361 14.62 0.86 1.55
CA GLY A 361 13.58 1.18 0.58
C GLY A 361 13.04 2.61 0.68
N MET A 362 13.81 3.54 1.26
CA MET A 362 13.43 4.95 1.26
C MET A 362 13.54 5.52 -0.16
N ASP A 363 12.44 6.09 -0.65
CA ASP A 363 12.37 6.70 -1.98
C ASP A 363 12.94 8.14 -1.98
N CYS A 364 13.29 8.66 -3.15
CA CYS A 364 13.72 10.04 -3.33
C CYS A 364 12.74 11.05 -2.72
N ILE A 365 11.43 10.81 -2.81
CA ILE A 365 10.41 11.70 -2.24
C ILE A 365 10.42 11.75 -0.70
N ALA A 366 11.09 10.80 -0.03
CA ALA A 366 11.26 10.85 1.41
C ALA A 366 12.07 12.10 1.80
N CYS A 367 13.04 12.51 0.99
CA CYS A 367 13.87 13.69 1.20
C CYS A 367 13.49 14.87 0.30
N HIS A 368 13.12 14.62 -0.96
CA HIS A 368 12.81 15.65 -1.96
C HIS A 368 11.31 15.89 -2.10
N ARG A 369 10.71 16.58 -1.12
CA ARG A 369 9.27 16.90 -1.10
C ARG A 369 8.98 18.30 -1.66
N ALA A 370 7.99 18.41 -2.55
CA ALA A 370 7.42 19.69 -2.97
C ALA A 370 6.34 20.13 -1.97
N ALA A 371 6.28 21.41 -1.62
CA ALA A 371 5.19 21.95 -0.82
C ALA A 371 3.88 21.79 -1.59
N THR A 372 2.87 21.28 -0.91
CA THR A 372 1.52 21.18 -1.46
C THR A 372 0.95 22.58 -1.67
N SER A 373 0.63 22.91 -2.92
CA SER A 373 -0.23 24.06 -3.22
C SER A 373 -1.64 23.79 -2.65
N PRO A 374 -2.29 24.76 -1.96
CA PRO A 374 -3.64 24.61 -1.42
C PRO A 374 -4.73 24.29 -2.46
N SER A 375 -4.43 24.40 -3.76
CA SER A 375 -5.41 24.31 -4.85
C SER A 375 -5.46 22.97 -5.58
N GLY A 376 -4.84 21.90 -5.07
CA GLY A 376 -5.00 20.55 -5.63
C GLY A 376 -4.43 20.36 -7.05
N GLY A 377 -3.67 21.32 -7.57
CA GLY A 377 -2.82 21.15 -8.74
C GLY A 377 -1.50 20.52 -8.34
N ALA A 378 -1.03 19.53 -9.10
CA ALA A 378 0.32 19.00 -8.97
C ALA A 378 1.31 20.17 -9.10
N ALA A 379 1.96 20.53 -8.00
CA ALA A 379 3.04 21.50 -8.04
C ALA A 379 4.16 20.88 -8.89
N ASN A 380 4.61 21.61 -9.90
CA ASN A 380 5.77 21.23 -10.68
C ASN A 380 6.95 21.01 -9.73
N SER A 381 7.47 19.79 -9.72
CA SER A 381 8.45 19.21 -8.80
C SER A 381 9.87 19.74 -8.99
N ALA A 382 10.03 21.04 -9.26
CA ALA A 382 11.34 21.60 -9.57
C ALA A 382 12.17 21.94 -8.32
N HIS A 383 11.57 22.08 -7.13
CA HIS A 383 12.31 22.45 -5.93
C HIS A 383 11.75 21.70 -4.71
N ALA A 384 12.62 20.98 -4.01
CA ALA A 384 12.35 20.55 -2.64
C ALA A 384 12.10 21.84 -1.83
N THR A 385 10.93 21.95 -1.21
CA THR A 385 10.59 23.12 -0.39
C THR A 385 11.05 22.97 1.06
N VAL A 386 11.50 21.76 1.41
CA VAL A 386 12.13 21.42 2.68
C VAL A 386 13.64 21.52 2.48
N SER A 387 14.35 22.15 3.42
CA SER A 387 15.81 22.17 3.35
C SER A 387 16.36 20.74 3.43
N PRO A 388 17.47 20.41 2.74
CA PRO A 388 18.07 19.07 2.82
C PRO A 388 18.32 18.62 4.27
N THR A 389 18.72 19.57 5.12
CA THR A 389 18.85 19.41 6.56
C THR A 389 17.55 18.98 7.25
N GLN A 390 16.46 19.72 7.02
CA GLN A 390 15.18 19.46 7.67
C GLN A 390 14.63 18.09 7.27
N ALA A 391 14.86 17.67 6.02
CA ALA A 391 14.47 16.34 5.56
C ALA A 391 15.16 15.21 6.35
N CYS A 392 16.41 15.42 6.78
CA CYS A 392 17.16 14.46 7.58
C CYS A 392 16.73 14.46 9.06
N THR A 393 16.55 15.62 9.67
CA THR A 393 16.22 15.75 11.11
C THR A 393 14.79 15.32 11.46
N GLU A 394 13.90 15.15 10.47
CA GLU A 394 12.60 14.50 10.69
C GLU A 394 12.72 13.02 11.09
N CYS A 395 13.79 12.34 10.65
CA CYS A 395 14.01 10.92 10.90
C CYS A 395 15.18 10.66 11.87
N HIS A 396 16.23 11.48 11.74
CA HIS A 396 17.44 11.43 12.55
C HIS A 396 17.39 12.48 13.66
N ALA A 397 18.12 12.27 14.76
CA ALA A 397 18.16 13.25 15.85
C ALA A 397 18.68 14.62 15.37
N ASP A 398 18.27 15.72 16.02
CA ASP A 398 18.58 17.10 15.62
C ASP A 398 20.07 17.35 15.28
N ARG A 399 20.97 16.63 15.94
CA ARG A 399 22.43 16.63 15.69
C ARG A 399 22.88 16.18 14.29
N TYR A 400 21.99 15.58 13.50
CA TYR A 400 22.26 15.20 12.11
C TYR A 400 22.29 16.42 11.18
N ASP A 401 21.76 17.58 11.62
CA ASP A 401 21.83 18.84 10.88
C ASP A 401 23.28 19.23 10.58
N SER A 402 24.09 19.33 11.64
CA SER A 402 25.51 19.71 11.56
C SER A 402 26.28 18.79 10.60
N PHE A 403 26.05 17.48 10.67
CA PHE A 403 26.66 16.50 9.77
C PHE A 403 26.31 16.74 8.29
N VAL A 404 25.03 16.98 7.96
CA VAL A 404 24.63 17.18 6.56
C VAL A 404 25.25 18.45 5.99
N GLY A 405 25.35 19.50 6.81
CA GLY A 405 26.03 20.74 6.44
C GLY A 405 27.52 20.51 6.19
N SER A 406 28.22 20.01 7.21
CA SER A 406 29.68 19.84 7.17
C SER A 406 30.13 18.87 6.09
N PHE A 407 29.48 17.70 5.97
CA PHE A 407 29.84 16.71 4.95
C PHE A 407 29.70 17.27 3.53
N ARG A 408 28.66 18.06 3.26
CA ARG A 408 28.46 18.68 1.94
C ARG A 408 29.54 19.70 1.61
N GLU A 409 30.01 20.44 2.60
CA GLU A 409 31.10 21.39 2.47
C GLU A 409 32.42 20.66 2.22
N SER A 410 32.79 19.72 3.10
CA SER A 410 34.02 18.92 2.95
C SER A 410 34.06 18.16 1.62
N ALA A 411 32.97 17.50 1.21
CA ALA A 411 32.92 16.80 -0.07
C ALA A 411 33.10 17.76 -1.26
N ALA A 412 32.53 18.97 -1.20
CA ALA A 412 32.67 19.97 -2.25
C ALA A 412 34.10 20.54 -2.32
N GLU A 413 34.76 20.72 -1.19
CA GLU A 413 36.17 21.12 -1.12
C GLU A 413 37.08 20.07 -1.75
N ILE A 414 36.88 18.79 -1.42
CA ILE A 414 37.61 17.66 -2.01
C ILE A 414 37.35 17.57 -3.52
N GLU A 415 36.09 17.65 -3.96
CA GLU A 415 35.74 17.65 -5.38
C GLU A 415 36.44 18.79 -6.13
N THR A 416 36.52 19.98 -5.52
CA THR A 416 37.18 21.15 -6.10
C THR A 416 38.70 20.95 -6.23
N TYR A 417 39.34 20.44 -5.18
CA TYR A 417 40.76 20.13 -5.16
C TYR A 417 41.14 19.10 -6.24
N LEU A 418 40.42 17.98 -6.30
CA LEU A 418 40.67 16.92 -7.29
C LEU A 418 40.37 17.37 -8.72
N SER A 419 39.34 18.19 -8.91
CA SER A 419 39.01 18.76 -10.22
C SER A 419 40.08 19.73 -10.71
N LYS A 420 40.68 20.53 -9.81
CA LYS A 420 41.81 21.39 -10.13
C LYS A 420 43.01 20.56 -10.56
N ARG A 421 43.36 19.53 -9.79
CA ARG A 421 44.46 18.62 -10.12
C ARG A 421 44.26 17.91 -11.46
N LEU A 422 43.04 17.44 -11.75
CA LEU A 422 42.71 16.88 -13.07
C LEU A 422 42.92 17.91 -14.18
N SER A 423 42.53 19.18 -13.98
CA SER A 423 42.74 20.24 -14.96
C SER A 423 44.24 20.49 -15.24
N ASP A 424 45.09 20.45 -14.22
CA ASP A 424 46.54 20.63 -14.37
C ASP A 424 47.16 19.47 -15.17
N ILE A 425 46.74 18.23 -14.88
CA ILE A 425 47.13 17.03 -15.63
C ILE A 425 46.62 17.11 -17.08
N GLU A 426 45.37 17.53 -17.30
CA GLU A 426 44.80 17.69 -18.65
C GLU A 426 45.58 18.72 -19.47
N ALA A 427 46.06 19.81 -18.87
CA ALA A 427 46.88 20.79 -19.56
C ALA A 427 48.19 20.18 -20.10
N LYS A 428 48.85 19.32 -19.30
CA LYS A 428 50.04 18.57 -19.72
C LYS A 428 49.72 17.57 -20.82
N VAL A 429 48.62 16.82 -20.69
CA VAL A 429 48.13 15.89 -21.72
C VAL A 429 47.90 16.61 -23.05
N GLN A 430 47.19 17.75 -23.03
CA GLN A 430 46.93 18.54 -24.23
C GLN A 430 48.23 19.06 -24.86
N SER A 431 49.22 19.43 -24.06
CA SER A 431 50.53 19.82 -24.57
C SER A 431 51.25 18.67 -25.28
N LYS A 432 51.29 17.47 -24.68
CA LYS A 432 51.88 16.27 -25.30
C LYS A 432 51.21 15.89 -26.61
N LEU A 433 49.87 15.86 -26.64
CA LEU A 433 49.10 15.53 -27.83
C LEU A 433 49.33 16.54 -28.97
N LYS A 434 49.43 17.84 -28.66
CA LYS A 434 49.76 18.88 -29.65
C LYS A 434 51.17 18.72 -30.22
N ASN A 435 52.10 18.19 -29.44
CA ASN A 435 53.46 17.88 -29.88
C ASN A 435 53.56 16.55 -30.67
N GLY A 436 52.44 15.85 -30.88
CA GLY A 436 52.40 14.59 -31.62
C GLY A 436 52.80 13.36 -30.79
N GLU A 437 52.95 13.51 -29.47
CA GLU A 437 53.19 12.38 -28.56
C GLU A 437 51.89 11.59 -28.33
N LEU A 438 51.99 10.26 -28.27
CA LEU A 438 50.87 9.38 -27.92
C LEU A 438 50.94 9.05 -26.42
N LEU A 439 49.79 9.04 -25.74
CA LEU A 439 49.72 8.46 -24.40
C LEU A 439 49.67 6.94 -24.52
N ASP A 440 50.28 6.25 -23.57
CA ASP A 440 50.13 4.81 -23.46
C ASP A 440 48.70 4.42 -23.05
N ARG A 441 48.38 3.14 -23.21
CA ARG A 441 47.03 2.62 -22.98
C ARG A 441 46.58 2.79 -21.52
N GLU A 442 47.51 2.69 -20.58
CA GLU A 442 47.18 2.77 -19.16
C GLU A 442 46.89 4.21 -18.74
N THR A 443 47.71 5.16 -19.18
CA THR A 443 47.45 6.60 -18.98
C THR A 443 46.09 7.02 -19.55
N TYR A 444 45.72 6.54 -20.74
CA TYR A 444 44.37 6.78 -21.29
C TYR A 444 43.25 6.19 -20.42
N ARG A 445 43.44 4.98 -19.91
CA ARG A 445 42.46 4.27 -19.07
C ARG A 445 42.26 5.00 -17.74
N LEU A 446 43.34 5.39 -17.07
CA LEU A 446 43.31 6.13 -15.81
C LEU A 446 42.63 7.49 -16.00
N ARG A 447 42.99 8.23 -17.06
CA ARG A 447 42.37 9.51 -17.43
C ARG A 447 40.86 9.39 -17.64
N GLU A 448 40.42 8.37 -18.38
CA GLU A 448 38.99 8.14 -18.62
C GLU A 448 38.25 7.75 -17.33
N LYS A 449 38.89 6.96 -16.46
CA LYS A 449 38.34 6.54 -15.17
C LYS A 449 38.10 7.73 -14.25
N VAL A 450 39.14 8.53 -13.96
CA VAL A 450 39.02 9.67 -13.03
C VAL A 450 38.06 10.73 -13.57
N THR A 451 38.11 11.02 -14.87
CA THR A 451 37.21 12.00 -15.50
C THR A 451 35.75 11.57 -15.36
N ALA A 452 35.46 10.28 -15.56
CA ALA A 452 34.12 9.74 -15.40
C ALA A 452 33.66 9.78 -13.93
N ASN A 453 34.53 9.41 -12.98
CA ASN A 453 34.20 9.35 -11.56
C ASN A 453 33.95 10.75 -10.96
N LEU A 454 34.80 11.74 -11.25
CA LEU A 454 34.60 13.12 -10.79
C LEU A 454 33.36 13.76 -11.40
N ARG A 455 33.11 13.54 -12.70
CA ARG A 455 31.87 14.00 -13.34
C ARG A 455 30.63 13.34 -12.71
N PHE A 456 30.69 12.04 -12.47
CA PHE A 456 29.62 11.29 -11.83
C PHE A 456 29.28 11.87 -10.45
N LEU A 457 30.26 12.12 -9.59
CA LEU A 457 30.04 12.75 -8.28
C LEU A 457 29.51 14.18 -8.40
N ALA A 458 30.05 14.99 -9.31
CA ALA A 458 29.60 16.36 -9.51
C ALA A 458 28.11 16.43 -9.90
N GLU A 459 27.62 15.46 -10.68
CA GLU A 459 26.20 15.35 -11.06
C GLU A 459 25.36 14.71 -9.93
N ALA A 460 25.87 13.64 -9.31
CA ALA A 460 25.15 12.85 -8.32
C ALA A 460 25.04 13.52 -6.95
N LYS A 461 26.00 14.37 -6.57
CA LYS A 461 26.14 14.99 -5.23
C LYS A 461 26.36 13.96 -4.12
N ALA A 462 27.51 14.03 -3.47
CA ALA A 462 27.99 13.08 -2.45
C ALA A 462 26.97 12.70 -1.35
N ILE A 463 26.09 13.64 -0.97
CA ILE A 463 25.12 13.43 0.13
C ILE A 463 24.14 12.27 -0.10
N HIS A 464 23.90 11.83 -1.35
CA HIS A 464 23.01 10.71 -1.61
C HIS A 464 23.59 9.37 -1.15
N ASN A 465 24.90 9.24 -0.97
CA ASN A 465 25.53 8.07 -0.36
C ASN A 465 26.92 8.46 0.17
N PRO A 466 27.00 8.99 1.41
CA PRO A 466 28.24 9.55 1.93
C PRO A 466 29.43 8.59 1.91
N ILE A 467 29.21 7.33 2.29
CA ILE A 467 30.30 6.34 2.39
C ILE A 467 30.84 6.00 0.99
N TYR A 468 29.95 5.65 0.06
CA TYR A 468 30.37 5.34 -1.31
C TYR A 468 30.96 6.57 -2.03
N ALA A 469 30.46 7.77 -1.75
CA ALA A 469 31.03 9.00 -2.32
C ALA A 469 32.49 9.22 -1.88
N ILE A 470 32.81 8.96 -0.61
CA ILE A 470 34.19 9.03 -0.11
C ILE A 470 35.08 7.98 -0.79
N ASP A 471 34.59 6.75 -0.97
CA ASP A 471 35.34 5.72 -1.70
C ASP A 471 35.63 6.14 -3.16
N VAL A 472 34.69 6.83 -3.81
CA VAL A 472 34.88 7.37 -5.16
C VAL A 472 35.88 8.53 -5.17
N LEU A 473 35.88 9.41 -4.16
CA LEU A 473 36.84 10.51 -4.04
C LEU A 473 38.26 9.99 -3.76
N ARG A 474 38.41 8.97 -2.91
CA ARG A 474 39.69 8.29 -2.65
C ARG A 474 40.23 7.63 -3.91
N ASP A 475 39.39 6.87 -4.61
CA ASP A 475 39.76 6.25 -5.89
C ASP A 475 40.17 7.29 -6.95
N ALA A 476 39.49 8.43 -6.99
CA ALA A 476 39.83 9.52 -7.90
C ALA A 476 41.18 10.16 -7.53
N ARG A 477 41.47 10.36 -6.25
CA ARG A 477 42.76 10.85 -5.76
C ARG A 477 43.90 9.90 -6.13
N ASP A 478 43.77 8.61 -5.81
CA ASP A 478 44.79 7.61 -6.12
C ASP A 478 45.02 7.50 -7.66
N THR A 479 43.95 7.60 -8.45
CA THR A 479 44.05 7.62 -9.92
C THR A 479 44.76 8.89 -10.43
N LEU A 480 44.59 10.04 -9.76
CA LEU A 480 45.30 11.29 -10.10
C LEU A 480 46.77 11.26 -9.66
N ASP A 481 47.10 10.58 -8.57
CA ASP A 481 48.47 10.32 -8.15
C ASP A 481 49.23 9.53 -9.21
N GLU A 482 48.65 8.40 -9.65
CA GLU A 482 49.23 7.57 -10.72
C GLU A 482 49.39 8.34 -12.04
N LEU A 483 48.39 9.17 -12.41
CA LEU A 483 48.47 10.01 -13.61
C LEU A 483 49.52 11.11 -13.51
N GLY A 484 49.63 11.75 -12.34
CA GLY A 484 50.62 12.80 -12.08
C GLY A 484 52.04 12.25 -12.20
N GLU A 485 52.29 11.08 -11.62
CA GLU A 485 53.57 10.37 -11.73
C GLU A 485 53.89 10.00 -13.19
N ALA A 486 52.93 9.39 -13.90
CA ALA A 486 53.10 8.99 -15.30
C ALA A 486 53.36 10.16 -16.26
N LEU A 487 52.87 11.36 -15.94
CA LEU A 487 52.94 12.55 -16.78
C LEU A 487 53.95 13.59 -16.29
N GLU A 488 54.66 13.32 -15.19
CA GLU A 488 55.58 14.25 -14.52
C GLU A 488 54.89 15.59 -14.23
N VAL A 489 53.74 15.52 -13.54
CA VAL A 489 52.96 16.66 -13.06
C VAL A 489 52.93 16.59 -11.54
N ASP A 490 53.56 17.58 -10.90
CA ASP A 490 53.61 17.71 -9.45
C ASP A 490 52.20 17.96 -8.86
N GLU A 491 52.02 17.62 -7.59
CA GLU A 491 50.81 17.98 -6.87
C GLU A 491 50.64 19.50 -6.79
N PRO A 492 49.39 20.00 -6.77
CA PRO A 492 49.13 21.40 -6.54
C PRO A 492 49.70 21.85 -5.18
N ASP A 493 50.24 23.07 -5.11
CA ASP A 493 50.67 23.67 -3.84
C ASP A 493 49.51 23.73 -2.83
N GLY A 494 49.73 23.16 -1.64
CA GLY A 494 48.78 23.15 -0.51
C GLY A 494 48.48 21.74 0.00
N ASP A 495 48.13 21.62 1.28
CA ASP A 495 47.74 20.33 1.85
C ASP A 495 46.41 19.87 1.21
N PRO A 496 46.27 18.57 0.87
CA PRO A 496 45.00 18.05 0.41
C PRO A 496 43.93 18.27 1.50
N PRO A 497 42.67 18.57 1.12
CA PRO A 497 41.58 18.66 2.08
C PRO A 497 41.39 17.33 2.82
N TYR A 498 40.92 17.41 4.08
CA TYR A 498 40.64 16.28 4.96
C TYR A 498 39.83 15.17 4.25
N GLY A 499 40.06 13.90 4.62
CA GLY A 499 39.26 12.72 4.25
C GLY A 499 39.74 11.89 3.06
N LEU A 500 40.88 12.24 2.48
CA LEU A 500 41.46 11.51 1.34
C LEU A 500 42.35 10.33 1.76
N GLU A 501 42.77 10.27 3.02
CA GLU A 501 43.44 9.10 3.60
C GLU A 501 42.41 8.10 4.13
N ARG A 502 42.74 6.80 4.13
CA ARG A 502 41.79 5.73 4.50
C ARG A 502 41.41 5.81 5.99
N GLU A 503 42.37 6.25 6.79
CA GLU A 503 42.37 6.40 8.23
C GLU A 503 41.64 7.67 8.69
N ASP A 504 41.43 8.63 7.78
CA ASP A 504 40.79 9.91 8.09
C ASP A 504 39.26 9.75 8.18
N CYS A 505 38.79 9.61 9.41
CA CYS A 505 37.38 9.53 9.76
C CYS A 505 36.72 10.91 9.90
N GLY A 506 37.52 12.00 9.93
CA GLY A 506 37.08 13.34 10.32
C GLY A 506 36.03 13.94 9.39
N VAL A 507 36.10 13.62 8.09
CA VAL A 507 35.12 14.08 7.08
C VAL A 507 33.70 13.66 7.37
N CYS A 508 33.50 12.57 8.13
CA CYS A 508 32.18 12.17 8.59
C CYS A 508 31.97 12.33 10.10
N HIS A 509 33.03 12.34 10.90
CA HIS A 509 32.94 12.23 12.36
C HIS A 509 33.31 13.48 13.17
N ASP A 510 34.00 14.49 12.61
CA ASP A 510 34.50 15.64 13.40
C ASP A 510 33.37 16.53 13.94
N GLU A 511 32.30 16.70 13.17
CA GLU A 511 31.13 17.51 13.55
C GLU A 511 29.99 16.64 14.11
N LEU A 512 30.20 15.32 14.22
CA LEU A 512 29.26 14.45 14.92
C LEU A 512 29.52 14.58 16.43
N PRO A 513 28.47 14.82 17.25
CA PRO A 513 28.67 14.85 18.69
C PRO A 513 29.13 13.47 19.16
N GLU A 514 30.15 13.48 20.02
CA GLU A 514 30.69 12.27 20.61
C GLU A 514 29.55 11.42 21.17
N PRO A 515 29.53 10.11 20.86
CA PRO A 515 28.59 9.24 21.53
C PRO A 515 28.98 9.25 23.01
N GLY A 516 28.17 9.92 23.84
CA GLY A 516 28.33 9.87 25.29
C GLY A 516 28.41 8.41 25.79
N ASP A 517 28.79 8.21 27.04
CA ASP A 517 29.13 6.89 27.61
C ASP A 517 28.30 5.71 27.05
N LEU A 518 28.95 4.90 26.22
CA LEU A 518 28.32 3.76 25.56
C LEU A 518 28.39 2.53 26.46
N THR A 519 27.32 1.75 26.54
CA THR A 519 27.36 0.43 27.20
C THR A 519 27.55 -0.66 26.14
N ILE A 520 28.71 -1.32 26.15
CA ILE A 520 29.02 -2.42 25.22
C ILE A 520 28.28 -3.70 25.69
N PRO A 521 27.89 -4.67 24.83
CA PRO A 521 26.97 -5.79 25.14
C PRO A 521 27.32 -6.71 26.34
N GLN A 522 28.47 -6.50 26.98
CA GLN A 522 28.99 -7.22 28.14
C GLN A 522 28.92 -6.39 29.43
N GLY A 523 28.22 -5.25 29.39
CA GLY A 523 28.02 -4.35 30.53
C GLY A 523 29.21 -3.43 30.80
N TRP A 524 30.15 -3.23 29.89
CA TRP A 524 31.23 -2.26 30.09
C TRP A 524 30.74 -0.85 29.83
N VAL A 525 31.06 0.12 30.69
CA VAL A 525 30.83 1.55 30.37
C VAL A 525 32.06 2.06 29.64
N TYR A 526 31.86 2.48 28.40
CA TYR A 526 32.89 3.05 27.54
C TYR A 526 32.68 4.57 27.44
N PRO A 527 33.44 5.38 28.20
CA PRO A 527 33.45 6.82 28.02
C PRO A 527 34.24 7.17 26.75
N HIS A 528 33.53 7.37 25.64
CA HIS A 528 34.12 7.60 24.32
C HIS A 528 35.09 8.79 24.32
N ALA A 529 34.66 9.92 24.88
CA ALA A 529 35.45 11.16 25.03
C ALA A 529 36.82 10.94 25.68
N LEU A 530 36.83 10.13 26.75
CA LEU A 530 38.07 9.85 27.48
C LEU A 530 39.08 9.11 26.61
N HIS A 531 38.60 8.17 25.79
CA HIS A 531 39.45 7.31 24.97
C HIS A 531 39.88 7.99 23.66
N ALA A 532 38.96 8.74 23.03
CA ALA A 532 39.27 9.48 21.81
C ALA A 532 40.17 10.69 22.07
N GLU A 533 39.88 11.51 23.08
CA GLU A 533 40.58 12.79 23.28
C GLU A 533 41.80 12.70 24.21
N LYS A 534 41.74 11.87 25.27
CA LYS A 534 42.71 11.94 26.38
C LYS A 534 43.74 10.82 26.41
N THR A 535 43.52 9.74 25.68
CA THR A 535 44.47 8.60 25.66
C THR A 535 45.34 8.53 24.41
N GLY A 536 45.10 9.39 23.41
CA GLY A 536 45.87 9.39 22.15
C GLY A 536 45.70 8.11 21.33
N LEU A 537 44.59 7.38 21.54
CA LEU A 537 44.24 6.19 20.76
C LEU A 537 43.68 6.63 19.41
N SER A 538 43.98 5.87 18.35
CA SER A 538 43.36 6.07 17.05
C SER A 538 41.94 5.50 17.03
N CYS A 539 41.09 6.03 16.15
CA CYS A 539 39.75 5.47 15.94
C CYS A 539 39.80 3.98 15.55
N GLU A 540 40.81 3.59 14.77
CA GLU A 540 41.00 2.23 14.24
C GLU A 540 41.41 1.20 15.30
N ASP A 541 41.99 1.66 16.42
CA ASP A 541 42.33 0.79 17.55
C ASP A 541 41.08 0.09 18.13
N CYS A 542 39.92 0.72 17.96
CA CYS A 542 38.63 0.24 18.46
C CYS A 542 37.62 -0.06 17.34
N HIS A 543 37.62 0.71 16.24
CA HIS A 543 36.72 0.54 15.10
C HIS A 543 37.36 -0.30 13.99
N MET A 544 37.60 -1.59 14.27
CA MET A 544 38.18 -2.51 13.28
C MET A 544 37.15 -3.03 12.27
N GLY A 545 37.46 -2.87 10.98
CA GLY A 545 36.85 -3.58 9.86
C GLY A 545 36.48 -2.69 8.66
N ASP A 546 36.44 -3.28 7.46
CA ASP A 546 36.02 -2.60 6.22
C ASP A 546 34.51 -2.24 6.19
N GLN A 547 33.77 -2.58 7.25
CA GLN A 547 32.31 -2.42 7.29
C GLN A 547 31.89 -1.30 8.25
N HIS A 548 31.38 -0.22 7.68
CA HIS A 548 30.73 0.86 8.42
C HIS A 548 29.18 0.67 8.44
N PRO A 549 28.52 0.74 9.62
CA PRO A 549 29.10 0.87 10.96
C PRO A 549 29.73 -0.46 11.45
N PRO A 550 30.81 -0.39 12.26
CA PRO A 550 31.49 -1.58 12.78
C PRO A 550 30.60 -2.40 13.72
N GLN A 551 30.73 -3.72 13.66
CA GLN A 551 29.92 -4.64 14.47
C GLN A 551 30.37 -4.63 15.94
N ALA A 552 29.44 -4.60 16.89
CA ALA A 552 29.74 -4.56 18.33
C ALA A 552 30.59 -5.74 18.86
N SER A 553 30.70 -6.83 18.10
CA SER A 553 31.52 -8.00 18.43
C SER A 553 33.03 -7.77 18.27
N THR A 554 33.47 -6.74 17.52
CA THR A 554 34.91 -6.45 17.32
C THR A 554 35.54 -5.68 18.49
N ALA A 555 34.75 -4.93 19.26
CA ALA A 555 35.24 -4.07 20.35
C ALA A 555 35.76 -4.84 21.59
N GLU A 556 35.25 -6.06 21.85
CA GLU A 556 35.60 -6.80 23.08
C GLU A 556 37.09 -7.18 23.14
N ALA A 557 37.65 -7.58 22.01
CA ALA A 557 39.07 -7.92 21.92
C ALA A 557 39.95 -6.68 22.17
N SER A 558 39.56 -5.52 21.61
CA SER A 558 40.25 -4.24 21.79
C SER A 558 40.23 -3.78 23.25
N CYS A 559 39.10 -3.85 23.95
CA CYS A 559 39.05 -3.39 25.35
C CYS A 559 39.97 -4.20 26.28
N LYS A 560 40.12 -5.52 26.03
CA LYS A 560 40.94 -6.42 26.86
C LYS A 560 42.45 -6.22 26.71
N THR A 561 42.91 -5.50 25.70
CA THR A 561 44.35 -5.18 25.55
C THR A 561 44.82 -4.22 26.64
N CYS A 562 43.97 -3.23 26.99
CA CYS A 562 44.26 -2.20 27.99
C CYS A 562 43.61 -2.49 29.36
N HIS A 563 42.40 -3.06 29.39
CA HIS A 563 41.66 -3.33 30.63
C HIS A 563 41.70 -4.82 30.99
N LYS A 564 42.76 -5.23 31.67
CA LYS A 564 42.99 -6.63 32.09
C LYS A 564 42.17 -7.08 33.30
N ASP A 565 41.39 -6.17 33.91
CA ASP A 565 40.54 -6.47 35.07
C ASP A 565 39.08 -6.05 34.86
N ASP A 566 38.19 -6.69 35.61
CA ASP A 566 36.73 -6.55 35.49
C ASP A 566 36.15 -5.30 36.18
N ARG A 567 36.96 -4.37 36.71
CA ARG A 567 36.44 -3.21 37.49
C ARG A 567 35.61 -2.24 36.65
N TYR A 568 35.73 -2.31 35.33
CA TYR A 568 35.03 -1.44 34.38
C TYR A 568 33.70 -2.04 33.86
N ARG A 569 33.29 -3.23 34.38
CA ARG A 569 31.97 -3.82 34.15
C ARG A 569 30.92 -3.18 35.07
N THR A 570 29.86 -2.62 34.49
CA THR A 570 28.61 -2.27 35.19
C THR A 570 28.17 -3.43 36.07
N GLY A 571 28.08 -3.17 37.38
CA GLY A 571 27.70 -4.16 38.39
C GLY A 571 28.75 -4.47 39.46
N LYS A 572 30.02 -4.06 39.31
CA LYS A 572 31.00 -4.06 40.41
C LYS A 572 31.34 -2.63 40.81
N LYS A 573 30.56 -2.07 41.75
CA LYS A 573 30.99 -0.89 42.51
C LYS A 573 32.32 -1.24 43.21
N ASN A 574 33.39 -0.55 42.86
CA ASN A 574 34.44 -0.14 43.77
C ASN A 574 35.12 1.10 43.21
#